data_AF-A0A382TED5-F1
#
_entry.id   AF-A0A382TED5-F1
#
_cell.length_a   1.000
_cell.length_b   1.000
_cell.length_c   1.000
_cell.angle_alpha   90.00
_cell.angle_beta   90.00
_cell.angle_gamma   90.00
#
_symmetry.space_group_name_H-M   'P 1'
#
loop_
_entity.id
_entity.type
_entity.pdbx_description
1 polymer ?
#
loop_
_entity_poly.entity_id
_entity_poly.type
_entity_poly.pdbx_seq_one_letter_code
_entity_poly.pdbx_strand_id
1 'polypeptide(L)'
;MGDFIQAGGPFQAIRRYHANAHITLLTTARFLSLARKSGWVDEVWLDAQPSWYQFSGWLALRRRLIEGRFNRVYDLQTSDRSGWYFRQFPQQERPDWSGI
;
A
#
# COMPACT_ATOMS: atom_id res chain seq x y z
N MET A 1 -1.35 -23.00 8.47
CA MET A 1 -0.28 -22.46 7.60
C MET A 1 -0.77 -22.32 6.15
N GLY A 2 -2.00 -21.82 5.94
CA GLY A 2 -2.63 -21.71 4.60
C GLY A 2 -2.78 -20.28 4.07
N ASP A 3 -2.56 -19.25 4.88
CA ASP A 3 -3.06 -17.89 4.56
C ASP A 3 -2.16 -17.03 3.66
N PHE A 4 -0.90 -17.39 3.43
CA PHE A 4 -0.03 -16.55 2.61
C PHE A 4 0.00 -16.92 1.12
N ILE A 5 -0.29 -18.19 0.80
CA ILE A 5 -0.40 -18.65 -0.59
C ILE A 5 -1.71 -18.13 -1.21
N GLN A 6 -2.78 -17.94 -0.43
CA GLN A 6 -4.02 -17.34 -0.90
C GLN A 6 -3.93 -15.80 -1.09
N ALA A 7 -3.11 -15.12 -0.28
CA ALA A 7 -2.86 -13.67 -0.42
C ALA A 7 -1.87 -13.31 -1.54
N GLY A 8 -1.09 -14.28 -2.05
CA GLY A 8 -0.11 -14.05 -3.11
C GLY A 8 -0.71 -13.81 -4.50
N GLY A 9 -1.93 -14.30 -4.75
CA GLY A 9 -2.58 -14.21 -6.06
C GLY A 9 -2.67 -12.77 -6.60
N PRO A 10 -3.28 -11.83 -5.85
CA PRO A 10 -3.33 -10.43 -6.24
C PRO A 10 -1.95 -9.79 -6.45
N PHE A 11 -0.99 -10.01 -5.53
CA PHE A 11 0.36 -9.46 -5.66
C PHE A 11 1.09 -9.99 -6.90
N GLN A 12 0.99 -11.28 -7.18
CA GLN A 12 1.58 -11.89 -8.36
C GLN A 12 0.92 -11.37 -9.65
N ALA A 13 -0.41 -11.21 -9.66
CA ALA A 13 -1.14 -10.65 -10.79
C ALA A 13 -0.73 -9.19 -11.07
N ILE A 14 -0.67 -8.36 -10.03
CA ILE A 14 -0.21 -6.97 -10.13
C ILE A 14 1.23 -6.92 -10.63
N ARG A 15 2.14 -7.73 -10.07
CA ARG A 15 3.54 -7.78 -10.51
C ARG A 15 3.65 -8.17 -11.98
N ARG A 16 2.88 -9.16 -12.44
CA ARG A 16 2.85 -9.60 -13.84
C ARG A 16 2.32 -8.51 -14.77
N TYR A 17 1.21 -7.88 -14.40
CA TYR A 17 0.59 -6.83 -15.20
C TYR A 17 1.51 -5.60 -15.32
N HIS A 18 2.22 -5.27 -14.24
CA HIS A 18 3.16 -4.15 -14.19
C HIS A 18 4.61 -4.60 -14.25
N ALA A 19 5.00 -5.58 -15.06
CA ALA A 19 6.33 -6.22 -15.00
C ALA A 19 7.54 -5.27 -14.88
N ASN A 20 7.47 -4.07 -15.47
CA ASN A 20 8.56 -3.08 -15.48
C ASN A 20 8.36 -1.88 -14.52
N ALA A 21 7.30 -1.85 -13.72
CA ALA A 21 7.05 -0.75 -12.79
C ALA A 21 7.79 -0.96 -11.47
N HIS A 22 8.14 0.12 -10.77
CA HIS A 22 8.55 0.05 -9.37
C HIS A 22 7.31 -0.09 -8.48
N ILE A 23 7.18 -1.23 -7.79
CA ILE A 23 6.05 -1.53 -6.90
C ILE A 23 6.49 -1.38 -5.45
N THR A 24 5.83 -0.46 -4.75
CA THR A 24 5.95 -0.29 -3.31
C THR A 24 4.76 -0.93 -2.59
N LEU A 25 5.02 -1.76 -1.59
CA LEU A 25 4.00 -2.32 -0.71
C LEU A 25 4.00 -1.61 0.65
N LEU A 26 2.87 -1.01 1.02
CA LEU A 26 2.61 -0.57 2.38
C LEU A 26 2.04 -1.73 3.21
N THR A 27 2.73 -2.15 4.26
CA THR A 27 2.29 -3.26 5.11
C THR A 27 2.76 -3.11 6.56
N THR A 28 2.30 -3.97 7.46
CA THR A 28 2.72 -3.97 8.87
C THR A 28 3.97 -4.82 9.07
N ALA A 29 4.64 -4.65 10.21
CA ALA A 29 5.87 -5.40 10.53
C ALA A 29 5.69 -6.92 10.44
N ARG A 30 4.48 -7.43 10.71
CA ARG A 30 4.13 -8.86 10.63
C ARG A 30 4.42 -9.47 9.26
N PHE A 31 4.30 -8.69 8.18
CA PHE A 31 4.41 -9.19 6.81
C PHE A 31 5.70 -8.77 6.10
N LEU A 32 6.53 -7.93 6.73
CA LEU A 32 7.74 -7.37 6.14
C LEU A 32 8.67 -8.44 5.57
N SER A 33 9.03 -9.43 6.38
CA SER A 33 9.98 -10.47 5.98
C SER A 33 9.47 -11.30 4.80
N LEU A 34 8.15 -11.44 4.70
CA LEU A 34 7.52 -12.28 3.70
C LEU A 34 7.31 -11.53 2.38
N ALA A 35 6.93 -10.25 2.46
CA ALA A 35 6.92 -9.35 1.31
C ALA A 35 8.30 -9.22 0.66
N ARG A 36 9.36 -9.09 1.46
CA ARG A 36 10.74 -9.01 0.94
C ARG A 36 11.21 -10.30 0.27
N LYS A 37 10.73 -11.46 0.73
CA LYS A 37 11.11 -12.78 0.20
C LYS A 37 10.29 -13.20 -1.02
N SER A 38 9.13 -12.57 -1.28
CA SER A 38 8.23 -13.02 -2.35
C SER A 38 8.67 -12.61 -3.75
N GLY A 39 9.45 -11.53 -3.89
CA GLY A 39 9.88 -10.99 -5.18
C GLY A 39 8.77 -10.30 -5.98
N TRP A 40 7.61 -10.02 -5.36
CA TRP A 40 6.49 -9.34 -6.05
C TRP A 40 6.55 -7.81 -5.97
N VAL A 41 7.38 -7.28 -5.10
CA VAL A 41 7.47 -5.85 -4.78
C VAL A 41 8.94 -5.45 -4.73
N ASP A 42 9.23 -4.24 -5.16
CA ASP A 42 10.59 -3.69 -5.20
C ASP A 42 10.93 -3.01 -3.89
N GLU A 43 9.93 -2.44 -3.22
CA GLU A 43 10.08 -1.73 -1.96
C GLU A 43 8.97 -2.07 -0.97
N VAL A 44 9.31 -2.08 0.32
CA VAL A 44 8.34 -2.32 1.40
C VAL A 44 8.36 -1.16 2.37
N TRP A 45 7.22 -0.47 2.45
CA TRP A 45 6.94 0.56 3.44
C TRP A 45 6.23 -0.04 4.64
N LEU A 46 6.66 0.34 5.84
CA LEU A 46 5.96 -0.03 7.06
C LEU A 46 4.87 1.00 7.37
N ASP A 47 3.63 0.53 7.52
CA ASP A 47 2.56 1.29 8.15
C ASP A 47 2.80 1.27 9.67
N ALA A 48 2.98 2.45 10.25
CA ALA A 48 3.11 2.64 11.69
C ALA A 48 1.79 2.40 12.43
N GLN A 49 0.68 2.22 11.70
CA GLN A 49 -0.65 2.00 12.24
C GLN A 49 -1.06 3.04 13.31
N PRO A 50 -0.91 4.37 13.05
CA PRO A 50 -1.34 5.38 14.02
C PRO A 50 -2.81 5.18 14.40
N SER A 51 -3.10 5.22 15.70
CA SER A 51 -4.46 5.30 16.23
C SER A 51 -5.12 6.60 15.74
N TRP A 52 -6.45 6.66 15.73
CA TRP A 52 -7.21 7.82 15.23
C TRP A 52 -6.82 9.16 15.87
N TYR A 53 -6.39 9.17 17.13
CA TYR A 53 -5.94 10.37 17.87
C TYR A 53 -4.47 10.76 17.62
N GLN A 54 -3.69 9.96 16.89
CA GLN A 54 -2.27 10.22 16.62
C GLN A 54 -2.10 11.11 15.38
N PHE A 55 -2.56 12.36 15.46
CA PHE A 55 -2.61 13.29 14.32
C PHE A 55 -1.27 13.48 13.60
N SER A 56 -0.16 13.54 14.34
CA SER A 56 1.19 13.66 13.74
C SER A 56 1.58 12.44 12.90
N GLY A 57 1.23 11.23 13.37
CA GLY A 57 1.46 9.98 12.65
C GLY A 57 0.66 9.91 11.34
N TRP A 58 -0.59 10.38 11.37
CA TRP A 58 -1.43 10.50 10.18
C TRP A 58 -0.89 11.52 9.19
N LEU A 59 -0.42 12.68 9.66
CA LEU A 59 0.16 13.71 8.79
C LEU A 59 1.46 13.24 8.13
N ALA A 60 2.32 12.52 8.87
CA ALA A 60 3.53 11.93 8.34
C ALA A 60 3.23 10.89 7.25
N LEU A 61 2.25 10.01 7.49
CA LEU A 61 1.81 9.03 6.50
C LEU A 61 1.23 9.71 5.25
N ARG A 62 0.39 10.74 5.43
CA ARG A 62 -0.14 11.54 4.32
C ARG A 62 0.97 12.14 3.46
N ARG A 63 1.96 12.81 4.08
CA ARG A 63 3.09 13.41 3.35
C ARG A 63 3.83 12.36 2.54
N ARG A 64 4.16 11.22 3.17
CA ARG A 64 4.85 10.12 2.51
C ARG A 64 4.08 9.57 1.31
N LEU A 65 2.76 9.43 1.42
CA LEU A 65 1.91 8.94 0.33
C LEU A 65 1.84 9.92 -0.86
N ILE A 66 1.76 11.23 -0.58
CA ILE A 66 1.75 12.28 -1.61
C ILE A 66 3.13 12.38 -2.29
N GLU A 67 4.20 12.44 -1.50
CA GLU A 67 5.58 12.53 -1.98
C GLU A 67 6.01 11.30 -2.78
N GLY A 68 5.41 10.14 -2.52
CA GLY A 68 5.60 8.93 -3.32
C GLY A 68 5.18 9.07 -4.79
N ARG A 69 4.35 10.06 -5.13
CA ARG A 69 3.91 10.37 -6.52
C ARG A 69 3.51 9.14 -7.32
N PHE A 70 2.79 8.22 -6.69
CA PHE A 70 2.35 6.99 -7.33
C PHE A 70 1.43 7.31 -8.50
N ASN A 71 1.62 6.64 -9.65
CA ASN A 71 0.68 6.75 -10.76
C ASN A 71 -0.60 5.95 -10.50
N ARG A 72 -0.48 4.86 -9.74
CA ARG A 72 -1.56 3.92 -9.46
C ARG A 72 -1.46 3.34 -8.06
N VAL A 73 -2.60 3.16 -7.41
CA VAL A 73 -2.71 2.51 -6.10
C VAL A 73 -3.72 1.38 -6.16
N TYR A 74 -3.33 0.22 -5.65
CA TYR A 74 -4.21 -0.92 -5.42
C TYR A 74 -4.48 -1.04 -3.93
N ASP A 75 -5.72 -0.82 -3.52
CA ASP A 75 -6.17 -1.11 -2.17
C ASP A 75 -6.81 -2.51 -2.13
N LEU A 76 -6.03 -3.45 -1.60
CA LEU A 76 -6.43 -4.84 -1.48
C LEU A 76 -7.09 -5.15 -0.12
N GLN A 77 -7.20 -4.16 0.78
CA GLN A 77 -7.74 -4.36 2.13
C GLN A 77 -9.16 -3.81 2.32
N THR A 78 -9.71 -3.05 1.37
CA THR A 78 -11.09 -2.50 1.35
C THR A 78 -11.61 -2.16 2.76
N SER A 79 -10.80 -1.40 3.50
CA SER A 79 -11.06 -1.06 4.89
C SER A 79 -11.40 0.42 5.02
N ASP A 80 -12.12 0.81 6.08
CA ASP A 80 -12.38 2.23 6.34
C ASP A 80 -11.09 3.06 6.43
N ARG A 81 -10.01 2.44 6.92
CA ARG A 81 -8.68 3.04 7.02
C ARG A 81 -8.08 3.36 5.64
N SER A 82 -8.23 2.46 4.67
CA SER A 82 -7.71 2.66 3.33
C SER A 82 -8.58 3.64 2.52
N GLY A 83 -9.89 3.65 2.75
CA GLY A 83 -10.79 4.70 2.28
C GLY A 83 -10.43 6.08 2.83
N TRP A 84 -9.91 6.19 4.06
CA TRP A 84 -9.40 7.45 4.59
C TRP A 84 -8.13 7.92 3.86
N TYR A 85 -7.20 7.01 3.52
CA TYR A 85 -5.99 7.37 2.76
C TYR A 85 -6.32 8.01 1.42
N PHE A 86 -7.24 7.41 0.66
CA PHE A 86 -7.68 7.94 -0.63
C PHE A 86 -8.20 9.39 -0.55
N ARG A 87 -8.92 9.72 0.53
CA ARG A 87 -9.46 11.07 0.75
C ARG A 87 -8.38 12.11 1.08
N GLN A 88 -7.18 11.69 1.50
CA GLN A 88 -6.09 12.60 1.84
C GLN A 88 -5.27 13.09 0.64
N PHE A 89 -5.37 12.41 -0.51
CA PHE A 89 -4.69 12.83 -1.73
C PHE A 89 -5.31 14.12 -2.28
N PRO A 90 -4.50 15.13 -2.63
CA PRO A 90 -4.97 16.31 -3.36
C PRO A 90 -5.62 15.87 -4.67
N GLN A 91 -6.72 16.51 -5.06
CA GLN A 91 -7.48 16.12 -6.26
C GLN A 91 -6.63 16.16 -7.54
N GLN A 92 -5.63 17.04 -7.61
CA GLN A 92 -4.71 17.19 -8.75
C GLN A 92 -3.59 16.14 -8.77
N GLU A 93 -3.28 15.52 -7.63
CA GLU A 93 -2.19 14.54 -7.47
C GLU A 93 -2.74 13.15 -7.12
N ARG A 94 -4.03 12.93 -7.35
CA ARG A 94 -4.69 11.68 -6.99
C ARG A 94 -4.28 10.58 -7.99
N PRO A 95 -3.69 9.46 -7.51
CA PRO A 95 -3.37 8.33 -8.37
C PRO A 95 -4.65 7.68 -8.92
N ASP A 96 -4.51 6.93 -10.01
CA ASP A 96 -5.55 6.00 -10.41
C ASP A 96 -5.71 4.93 -9.31
N TRP A 97 -6.90 4.82 -8.73
CA TRP A 97 -7.14 4.01 -7.55
C TRP A 97 -8.05 2.84 -7.86
N SER A 98 -7.60 1.62 -7.57
CA SER A 98 -8.37 0.40 -7.71
C SER A 98 -8.60 -0.23 -6.35
N GLY A 99 -9.86 -0.43 -5.98
CA GLY A 99 -10.27 -0.99 -4.69
C GLY A 99 -10.78 0.07 -3.71
N ILE A 100 -11.98 0.60 -3.98
CA ILE A 100 -12.87 1.29 -3.05
C ILE A 100 -14.30 0.90 -3.45
#